data_AF-A0A287AXF3-F1
#
_entry.id   AF-A0A287AXF3-F1
#
_cell.length_a   1.000
_cell.length_b   1.000
_cell.length_c   1.000
_cell.angle_alpha   90.00
_cell.angle_beta   90.00
_cell.angle_gamma   90.00
#
_symmetry.space_group_name_H-M   'P 1'
#
loop_
_entity.id
_entity.type
_entity.pdbx_description
1 polymer ?
#
loop_
_entity_poly.entity_id
_entity_poly.type
_entity_poly.pdbx_seq_one_letter_code
_entity_poly.pdbx_strand_id
1 'polypeptide(L)'
;MASLGLLLSVLGLVLCGATSLRLSALGASTSKKPIIGVLMQRCHGKDMKALGKYYIAASYVKFLESAGARVVPIRVDLKDEEYQKLFQSINGILFPGGSVNIKKSGYAHVAKIFYTLAIQSFGAGDYFPVWGTCLGFEELTYLVSGESLLTLTNTIGIKMPLNFTKGTLHSRMFQNFPADLLLSLAIEPLTANYHKWSLSMKMAILSLFQQWKDTSIQCMASSGIQRKRLMSGGHRAFPTHLTL
;
A
#
# COMPACT_ATOMS: atom_id res chain seq x y z
N MET A 1 -10.67 42.43 -63.05
CA MET A 1 -10.77 42.85 -61.64
C MET A 1 -10.91 41.60 -60.78
N ALA A 2 -9.78 41.03 -60.37
CA ALA A 2 -9.72 40.05 -59.30
C ALA A 2 -9.08 40.77 -58.11
N SER A 3 -9.79 40.78 -56.98
CA SER A 3 -9.44 41.55 -55.79
C SER A 3 -8.04 41.18 -55.28
N LEU A 4 -7.21 42.20 -55.08
CA LEU A 4 -5.89 42.13 -54.44
C LEU A 4 -5.95 41.47 -53.04
N GLY A 5 -7.14 41.32 -52.46
CA GLY A 5 -7.39 40.63 -51.20
C GLY A 5 -7.30 39.10 -51.27
N LEU A 6 -7.37 38.46 -52.45
CA LEU A 6 -7.31 37.00 -52.57
C LEU A 6 -5.88 36.44 -52.71
N LEU A 7 -4.91 37.28 -53.11
CA LEU A 7 -3.49 36.89 -53.21
C LEU A 7 -2.73 37.09 -51.89
N LEU A 8 -3.21 37.97 -51.01
CA LEU A 8 -2.64 38.17 -49.67
C LEU A 8 -3.10 37.11 -48.66
N SER A 9 -4.18 36.37 -48.93
CA SER A 9 -4.64 35.29 -48.04
C SER A 9 -3.83 33.99 -48.20
N VAL A 10 -3.20 33.77 -49.36
CA VAL A 10 -2.41 32.56 -49.63
C VAL A 10 -0.96 32.67 -49.11
N LEU A 11 -0.40 33.89 -49.05
CA LEU A 11 0.94 34.10 -48.47
C LEU A 11 0.94 34.09 -46.92
N GLY A 12 -0.17 34.45 -46.28
CA GLY A 12 -0.34 34.40 -44.82
C GLY A 12 -0.48 32.98 -44.25
N LEU A 13 -0.82 32.00 -45.09
CA LEU A 13 -1.00 30.59 -44.69
C LEU A 13 0.27 29.74 -44.82
N VAL A 14 1.33 30.24 -45.47
CA VAL A 14 2.63 29.54 -45.60
C VAL A 14 3.66 30.01 -44.57
N LEU A 15 3.48 31.19 -43.96
CA LEU A 15 4.39 31.74 -42.95
C LEU A 15 3.93 31.53 -41.48
N CYS A 16 2.80 30.85 -41.26
CA CYS A 16 2.35 30.44 -39.92
C CYS A 16 2.68 28.97 -39.59
N GLY A 17 3.62 28.36 -40.35
CA GLY A 17 4.05 26.97 -40.21
C GLY A 17 5.37 26.76 -39.45
N ALA A 18 5.88 27.78 -38.73
CA ALA A 18 7.15 27.71 -38.01
C ALA A 18 7.05 28.14 -36.53
N THR A 19 5.89 27.93 -35.90
CA THR A 19 5.75 28.11 -34.45
C THR A 19 6.16 26.82 -33.74
N SER A 20 7.45 26.75 -33.43
CA SER A 20 8.00 26.04 -32.27
C SER A 20 7.48 24.62 -32.06
N LEU A 21 8.07 23.64 -32.77
CA LEU A 21 8.26 22.33 -32.16
C LEU A 21 9.10 22.57 -30.89
N ARG A 22 8.43 22.76 -29.75
CA ARG A 22 9.04 22.43 -28.47
C ARG A 22 9.26 20.94 -28.55
N LEU A 23 10.48 20.56 -28.95
CA LEU A 23 11.05 19.29 -28.57
C LEU A 23 11.01 19.31 -27.05
N SER A 24 9.92 18.81 -26.47
CA SER A 24 9.92 18.40 -25.08
C SER A 24 11.12 17.47 -25.00
N ALA A 25 12.21 17.97 -24.42
CA ALA A 25 13.32 17.13 -24.02
C ALA A 25 12.64 15.92 -23.38
N LEU A 26 12.84 14.73 -23.96
CA LEU A 26 12.46 13.49 -23.35
C LEU A 26 13.12 13.58 -21.99
N GLY A 27 12.35 13.98 -20.96
CA GLY A 27 12.90 14.33 -19.67
C GLY A 27 13.69 13.11 -19.28
N ALA A 28 15.01 13.27 -19.17
CA ALA A 28 15.87 12.16 -18.81
C ALA A 28 15.19 11.52 -17.61
N SER A 29 14.68 10.29 -17.81
CA SER A 29 14.12 9.50 -16.73
C SER A 29 15.30 9.26 -15.82
N THR A 30 15.51 10.17 -14.87
CA THR A 30 16.46 9.93 -13.79
C THR A 30 15.86 8.70 -13.12
N SER A 31 16.51 7.54 -13.32
CA SER A 31 16.03 6.31 -12.72
C SER A 31 15.92 6.59 -11.23
N LYS A 32 14.69 6.75 -10.72
CA LYS A 32 14.52 7.01 -9.30
C LYS A 32 15.13 5.80 -8.59
N LYS A 33 15.99 6.06 -7.60
CA LYS A 33 16.66 5.01 -6.80
C LYS A 33 16.00 4.98 -5.42
N PRO A 34 14.72 4.55 -5.31
CA PRO A 34 13.94 4.72 -4.09
C PRO A 34 14.59 4.02 -2.91
N ILE A 35 14.51 4.65 -1.74
CA ILE A 35 14.88 4.08 -0.46
C ILE A 35 13.61 3.92 0.35
N ILE A 36 13.29 2.70 0.77
CA ILE A 36 12.07 2.39 1.53
C ILE A 36 12.46 1.95 2.94
N GLY A 37 11.84 2.59 3.93
CA GLY A 37 11.98 2.18 5.32
C GLY A 37 11.23 0.88 5.59
N VAL A 38 11.81 -0.04 6.34
CA VAL A 38 11.10 -1.22 6.87
C VAL A 38 11.12 -1.17 8.39
N LEU A 39 9.93 -1.14 9.00
CA LEU A 39 9.79 -1.00 10.43
C LEU A 39 10.25 -2.25 11.18
N MET A 40 11.18 -2.08 12.12
CA MET A 40 11.63 -3.15 13.00
C MET A 40 10.56 -3.48 14.05
N GLN A 41 10.63 -4.68 14.62
CA GLN A 41 9.80 -5.07 15.76
C GLN A 41 10.62 -5.86 16.78
N ARG A 42 10.16 -5.93 18.03
CA ARG A 42 10.89 -6.62 19.12
C ARG A 42 11.00 -8.13 18.84
N CYS A 43 12.14 -8.70 19.20
CA CYS A 43 12.34 -10.14 19.15
C CYS A 43 11.44 -10.87 20.16
N HIS A 44 10.89 -12.00 19.73
CA HIS A 44 10.15 -12.95 20.56
C HIS A 44 10.93 -14.26 20.67
N GLY A 45 10.79 -14.98 21.80
CA GLY A 45 11.58 -16.19 22.07
C GLY A 45 12.97 -15.90 22.65
N LYS A 46 13.60 -16.91 23.27
CA LYS A 46 14.91 -16.74 23.92
C LYS A 46 16.03 -16.60 22.89
N ASP A 47 16.02 -17.43 21.86
CA ASP A 47 17.10 -17.50 20.86
C ASP A 47 17.23 -16.19 20.06
N MET A 48 16.12 -15.65 19.56
CA MET A 48 16.13 -14.37 18.85
C MET A 48 16.53 -13.20 19.74
N LYS A 49 16.18 -13.23 21.04
CA LYS A 49 16.59 -12.20 22.00
C LYS A 49 18.09 -12.25 22.30
N ALA A 50 18.72 -13.43 22.20
CA ALA A 50 20.17 -13.56 22.33
C ALA A 50 20.92 -12.92 21.15
N LEU A 51 20.31 -12.88 19.96
CA LEU A 51 20.88 -12.25 18.77
C LEU A 51 20.68 -10.73 18.73
N GLY A 52 19.64 -10.22 19.38
CA GLY A 52 19.37 -8.78 19.44
C GLY A 52 17.99 -8.42 19.97
N LYS A 53 17.77 -7.12 20.18
CA LYS A 53 16.52 -6.58 20.74
C LYS A 53 15.38 -6.53 19.71
N TYR A 54 15.71 -6.34 18.44
CA TYR A 54 14.75 -6.14 17.34
C TYR A 54 15.15 -6.92 16.10
N TYR A 55 14.17 -7.19 15.24
CA TYR A 55 14.40 -7.88 13.96
C TYR A 55 13.52 -7.32 12.84
N ILE A 56 13.90 -7.67 11.61
CA ILE A 56 13.09 -7.60 10.38
C ILE A 56 13.23 -8.96 9.70
N ALA A 57 12.12 -9.55 9.23
CA ALA A 57 12.21 -10.75 8.42
C ALA A 57 12.79 -10.42 7.04
N ALA A 58 13.84 -11.14 6.62
CA ALA A 58 14.57 -10.87 5.38
C ALA A 58 13.70 -10.94 4.12
N SER A 59 12.56 -11.63 4.16
CA SER A 59 11.58 -11.67 3.06
C SER A 59 11.05 -10.29 2.68
N TYR A 60 10.82 -9.38 3.64
CA TYR A 60 10.38 -8.01 3.34
C TYR A 60 11.45 -7.19 2.65
N VAL A 61 12.72 -7.41 3.03
CA VAL A 61 13.87 -6.75 2.39
C VAL A 61 13.96 -7.20 0.93
N LYS A 62 13.98 -8.51 0.70
CA LYS A 62 14.02 -9.10 -0.64
C LYS A 62 12.84 -8.71 -1.51
N PHE A 63 11.65 -8.60 -0.92
CA PHE A 63 10.45 -8.14 -1.62
C PHE A 63 10.65 -6.74 -2.20
N LEU A 64 11.13 -5.78 -1.42
CA LEU A 64 11.38 -4.42 -1.88
C LEU A 64 12.57 -4.33 -2.86
N GLU A 65 13.65 -5.05 -2.59
CA GLU A 65 14.83 -5.09 -3.47
C GLU A 65 14.50 -5.67 -4.85
N SER A 66 13.64 -6.70 -4.91
CA SER A 66 13.18 -7.28 -6.18
C SER A 66 12.41 -6.29 -7.06
N ALA A 67 11.82 -5.24 -6.46
CA ALA A 67 11.15 -4.15 -7.16
C ALA A 67 12.09 -2.96 -7.47
N GLY A 68 13.40 -3.10 -7.22
CA GLY A 68 14.41 -2.09 -7.51
C GLY A 68 14.59 -1.02 -6.42
N ALA A 69 14.05 -1.23 -5.21
CA ALA A 69 14.25 -0.33 -4.07
C ALA A 69 15.44 -0.73 -3.20
N ARG A 70 16.06 0.25 -2.54
CA ARG A 70 16.98 0.01 -1.41
C ARG A 70 16.20 0.06 -0.11
N VAL A 71 16.67 -0.66 0.91
CA VAL A 71 15.97 -0.76 2.20
C VAL A 71 16.78 -0.11 3.31
N VAL A 72 16.10 0.62 4.19
CA VAL A 72 16.65 1.12 5.46
C VAL A 72 15.84 0.55 6.63
N PRO A 73 16.47 -0.08 7.63
CA PRO A 73 15.77 -0.55 8.82
C PRO A 73 15.35 0.64 9.70
N ILE A 74 14.07 0.73 10.03
CA ILE A 74 13.54 1.78 10.91
C ILE A 74 13.44 1.22 12.34
N ARG A 75 14.33 1.69 13.22
CA ARG A 75 14.35 1.31 14.64
C ARG A 75 13.10 1.81 15.36
N VAL A 76 12.82 1.23 16.54
CA VAL A 76 11.67 1.58 17.38
C VAL A 76 12.05 2.24 18.71
N ASP A 77 13.26 2.80 18.78
CA ASP A 77 13.82 3.43 19.97
C ASP A 77 14.69 4.65 19.67
N LEU A 78 14.41 5.33 18.56
CA LEU A 78 14.96 6.65 18.25
C LEU A 78 14.10 7.74 18.89
N LYS A 79 14.64 8.97 18.91
CA LYS A 79 13.90 10.17 19.30
C LYS A 79 13.01 10.65 18.15
N ASP A 80 11.95 11.38 18.47
CA ASP A 80 10.96 11.88 17.50
C ASP A 80 11.60 12.73 16.40
N GLU A 81 12.61 13.53 16.73
CA GLU A 81 13.34 14.36 15.75
C GLU A 81 14.15 13.53 14.76
N GLU A 82 14.61 12.34 15.17
CA GLU A 82 15.33 11.42 14.29
C GLU A 82 14.37 10.75 13.29
N TYR A 83 13.13 10.45 13.71
CA TYR A 83 12.12 9.93 12.78
C TYR A 83 11.73 10.97 11.73
N GLN A 84 11.66 12.25 12.08
CA GLN A 84 11.42 13.32 11.11
C GLN A 84 12.54 13.40 10.06
N LYS A 85 13.80 13.33 10.50
CA LYS A 85 14.96 13.29 9.60
C LYS A 85 14.93 12.05 8.69
N LEU A 86 14.60 10.89 9.24
CA LEU A 86 14.45 9.65 8.47
C LEU A 86 13.33 9.77 7.42
N PHE A 87 12.16 10.30 7.81
CA PHE A 87 11.03 10.51 6.92
C PHE A 87 11.41 11.38 5.71
N GLN A 88 12.12 12.49 5.95
CA GLN A 88 12.62 13.39 4.89
C GLN A 88 13.71 12.75 4.00
N SER A 89 14.35 11.68 4.46
CA SER A 89 15.47 11.03 3.78
C SER A 89 15.06 9.80 2.96
N ILE A 90 13.85 9.26 3.17
CA ILE A 90 13.35 8.05 2.49
C ILE A 90 12.13 8.38 1.61
N ASN A 91 11.77 7.45 0.73
CA ASN A 91 10.72 7.64 -0.28
C ASN A 91 9.42 6.89 0.04
N GLY A 92 9.34 6.24 1.20
CA GLY A 92 8.18 5.46 1.61
C GLY A 92 8.51 4.55 2.78
N ILE A 93 7.49 3.91 3.35
CA ILE A 93 7.65 2.99 4.49
C ILE A 93 6.77 1.76 4.36
N LEU A 94 7.31 0.62 4.80
CA LEU A 94 6.60 -0.65 4.94
C LEU A 94 6.47 -1.02 6.43
N PHE A 95 5.24 -1.30 6.83
CA PHE A 95 4.84 -1.88 8.10
C PHE A 95 4.69 -3.40 7.93
N PRO A 96 5.68 -4.21 8.34
CA PRO A 96 5.68 -5.65 8.11
C PRO A 96 4.69 -6.40 9.01
N GLY A 97 4.41 -7.65 8.66
CA GLY A 97 3.71 -8.59 9.52
C GLY A 97 4.49 -8.90 10.81
N GLY A 98 3.79 -9.39 11.83
CA GLY A 98 4.36 -9.58 13.15
C GLY A 98 3.34 -10.01 14.19
N SER A 99 3.70 -9.93 15.46
CA SER A 99 2.81 -10.31 16.58
C SER A 99 2.95 -9.39 17.80
N VAL A 100 3.48 -8.18 17.61
CA VAL A 100 3.52 -7.16 18.65
C VAL A 100 2.16 -6.46 18.79
N ASN A 101 1.95 -5.77 19.91
CA ASN A 101 0.67 -5.09 20.18
C ASN A 101 0.50 -3.82 19.34
N ILE A 102 -0.61 -3.68 18.61
CA ILE A 102 -0.93 -2.53 17.72
C ILE A 102 -1.27 -1.21 18.44
N LYS A 103 -1.20 -1.16 19.78
CA LYS A 103 -1.49 0.05 20.57
C LYS A 103 -0.36 0.43 21.53
N LYS A 104 0.28 -0.57 22.12
CA LYS A 104 1.22 -0.44 23.25
C LYS A 104 2.59 -1.05 22.92
N SER A 105 3.08 -0.84 21.71
CA SER A 105 4.41 -1.27 21.31
C SER A 105 5.20 -0.14 20.65
N GLY A 106 6.52 -0.25 20.64
CA GLY A 106 7.38 0.68 19.88
C GLY A 106 7.08 0.66 18.38
N TYR A 107 6.64 -0.48 17.86
CA TYR A 107 6.15 -0.61 16.49
C TYR A 107 4.94 0.29 16.24
N ALA A 108 3.89 0.19 17.08
CA ALA A 108 2.69 1.00 16.94
C ALA A 108 2.97 2.51 17.09
N HIS A 109 3.84 2.86 18.04
CA HIS A 109 4.26 4.25 18.24
C HIS A 109 4.94 4.84 16.99
N VAL A 110 5.91 4.13 16.41
CA VAL A 110 6.62 4.61 15.22
C VAL A 110 5.75 4.55 13.97
N ALA A 111 4.91 3.52 13.82
CA ALA A 111 3.94 3.45 12.73
C ALA A 111 3.01 4.67 12.74
N LYS A 112 2.53 5.08 13.93
CA LYS A 112 1.73 6.30 14.10
C LYS A 112 2.47 7.55 13.65
N ILE A 113 3.75 7.70 14.05
CA ILE A 113 4.57 8.86 13.65
C ILE A 113 4.67 8.94 12.12
N PHE A 114 5.09 7.87 11.45
CA PHE A 114 5.25 7.86 10.00
C PHE A 114 3.92 8.02 9.25
N TYR A 115 2.84 7.42 9.76
CA TYR A 115 1.50 7.62 9.22
C TYR A 115 1.08 9.10 9.30
N THR A 116 1.24 9.74 10.46
CA THR A 116 0.91 11.15 10.64
C THR A 116 1.73 12.05 9.71
N LEU A 117 3.03 11.80 9.59
CA LEU A 117 3.90 12.54 8.67
C LEU A 117 3.49 12.35 7.21
N ALA A 118 3.12 11.13 6.79
CA ALA A 118 2.67 10.84 5.44
C ALA A 118 1.34 11.55 5.08
N ILE A 119 0.39 11.61 6.03
CA ILE A 119 -0.85 12.36 5.84
C ILE A 119 -0.58 13.86 5.74
N GLN A 120 0.29 14.40 6.60
CA GLN A 120 0.68 15.81 6.56
C GLN A 120 1.40 16.18 5.27
N SER A 121 2.34 15.35 4.81
CA SER A 121 3.07 15.58 3.56
C SER A 121 2.11 15.57 2.37
N PHE A 122 1.16 14.63 2.34
CA PHE A 122 0.13 14.56 1.30
C PHE A 122 -0.75 15.81 1.25
N GLY A 123 -1.18 16.32 2.41
CA GLY A 123 -1.91 17.58 2.50
C GLY A 123 -1.11 18.80 2.03
N ALA A 124 0.22 18.74 2.10
CA ALA A 124 1.14 19.75 1.60
C ALA A 124 1.55 19.55 0.12
N GLY A 125 0.99 18.55 -0.56
CA GLY A 125 1.26 18.26 -1.97
C GLY A 125 2.45 17.31 -2.23
N ASP A 126 3.02 16.68 -1.20
CA ASP A 126 4.09 15.70 -1.32
C ASP A 126 3.60 14.25 -1.14
N TYR A 127 4.14 13.33 -1.93
CA TYR A 127 3.66 11.95 -1.98
C TYR A 127 4.60 10.99 -1.26
N PHE A 128 4.16 10.49 -0.09
CA PHE A 128 4.89 9.49 0.70
C PHE A 128 4.07 8.19 0.86
N PRO A 129 4.35 7.12 0.10
CA PRO A 129 3.61 5.86 0.19
C PRO A 129 3.86 5.12 1.51
N VAL A 130 2.77 4.59 2.08
CA VAL A 130 2.76 3.73 3.27
C VAL A 130 2.16 2.39 2.91
N TRP A 131 2.89 1.29 3.15
CA TRP A 131 2.45 -0.07 2.89
C TRP A 131 2.28 -0.89 4.17
N GLY A 132 1.13 -1.54 4.36
CA GLY A 132 0.88 -2.45 5.50
C GLY A 132 0.70 -3.90 5.08
N THR A 133 1.40 -4.83 5.74
CA THR A 133 1.24 -6.29 5.55
C THR A 133 0.89 -6.98 6.87
N CYS A 134 -0.16 -7.82 6.90
CA CYS A 134 -0.61 -8.54 8.10
C CYS A 134 -0.75 -7.59 9.32
N LEU A 135 0.12 -7.68 10.31
CA LEU A 135 0.19 -6.73 11.43
C LEU A 135 0.21 -5.25 10.98
N GLY A 136 0.93 -4.92 9.91
CA GLY A 136 0.93 -3.55 9.37
C GLY A 136 -0.42 -3.12 8.80
N PHE A 137 -1.22 -4.06 8.29
CA PHE A 137 -2.60 -3.77 7.90
C PHE A 137 -3.49 -3.57 9.12
N GLU A 138 -3.38 -4.43 10.13
CA GLU A 138 -4.06 -4.25 11.42
C GLU A 138 -3.76 -2.86 12.01
N GLU A 139 -2.50 -2.46 12.02
CA GLU A 139 -2.04 -1.14 12.47
C GLU A 139 -2.68 -0.02 11.64
N LEU A 140 -2.67 -0.09 10.30
CA LEU A 140 -3.31 0.93 9.46
C LEU A 140 -4.82 1.03 9.73
N THR A 141 -5.52 -0.09 9.91
CA THR A 141 -6.96 -0.05 10.25
C THR A 141 -7.20 0.66 11.58
N TYR A 142 -6.33 0.45 12.57
CA TYR A 142 -6.40 1.14 13.85
C TYR A 142 -6.07 2.63 13.74
N LEU A 143 -5.02 2.99 13.00
CA LEU A 143 -4.60 4.40 12.83
C LEU A 143 -5.66 5.25 12.10
N VAL A 144 -6.37 4.65 11.15
CA VAL A 144 -7.38 5.35 10.35
C VAL A 144 -8.71 5.45 11.10
N SER A 145 -9.15 4.38 11.78
CA SER A 145 -10.42 4.39 12.53
C SER A 145 -10.33 4.99 13.93
N GLY A 146 -9.15 4.95 14.57
CA GLY A 146 -8.99 5.18 16.00
C GLY A 146 -9.50 4.03 16.88
N GLU A 147 -10.05 2.96 16.30
CA GLU A 147 -10.74 1.89 17.00
C GLU A 147 -10.20 0.50 16.66
N SER A 148 -10.35 -0.45 17.59
CA SER A 148 -9.95 -1.84 17.36
C SER A 148 -11.09 -2.63 16.73
N LEU A 149 -11.20 -2.56 15.41
CA LEU A 149 -12.28 -3.17 14.62
C LEU A 149 -12.01 -4.63 14.20
N LEU A 150 -10.94 -5.23 14.73
CA LEU A 150 -10.49 -6.57 14.36
C LEU A 150 -11.35 -7.66 15.01
N THR A 151 -11.68 -8.69 14.23
CA THR A 151 -12.38 -9.89 14.68
C THR A 151 -11.50 -11.11 14.54
N LEU A 152 -11.63 -12.06 15.48
CA LEU A 152 -10.89 -13.31 15.44
C LEU A 152 -11.35 -14.17 14.25
N THR A 153 -10.41 -14.73 13.50
CA THR A 153 -10.67 -15.65 12.40
C THR A 153 -9.73 -16.85 12.45
N ASN A 154 -10.14 -17.96 11.82
CA ASN A 154 -9.29 -19.15 11.67
C ASN A 154 -8.59 -19.12 10.32
N THR A 155 -7.54 -18.31 10.21
CA THR A 155 -6.84 -18.01 8.95
C THR A 155 -5.31 -18.15 9.07
N ILE A 156 -4.84 -18.88 10.08
CA ILE A 156 -3.43 -19.20 10.24
C ILE A 156 -3.06 -20.37 9.33
N GLY A 157 -2.03 -20.20 8.50
CA GLY A 157 -1.43 -21.28 7.71
C GLY A 157 -2.29 -21.74 6.54
N ILE A 158 -3.18 -20.89 6.04
CA ILE A 158 -4.03 -21.20 4.90
C ILE A 158 -3.64 -20.38 3.68
N LYS A 159 -3.85 -20.94 2.49
CA LYS A 159 -3.73 -20.23 1.22
C LYS A 159 -5.12 -19.94 0.67
N MET A 160 -5.36 -18.74 0.17
CA MET A 160 -6.66 -18.32 -0.35
C MET A 160 -6.54 -17.58 -1.68
N PRO A 161 -7.55 -17.68 -2.57
CA PRO A 161 -7.71 -16.73 -3.66
C PRO A 161 -8.17 -15.36 -3.14
N LEU A 162 -8.10 -14.35 -4.00
CA LEU A 162 -8.61 -13.00 -3.79
C LEU A 162 -10.02 -12.86 -4.37
N ASN A 163 -11.03 -12.61 -3.53
CA ASN A 163 -12.32 -12.17 -4.06
C ASN A 163 -12.25 -10.66 -4.36
N PHE A 164 -12.00 -10.33 -5.62
CA PHE A 164 -11.96 -8.95 -6.09
C PHE A 164 -13.34 -8.28 -5.98
N THR A 165 -13.32 -6.98 -5.66
CA THR A 165 -14.54 -6.15 -5.65
C THR A 165 -14.64 -5.37 -6.95
N LYS A 166 -15.80 -4.75 -7.22
CA LYS A 166 -15.97 -3.87 -8.40
C LYS A 166 -14.93 -2.75 -8.46
N GLY A 167 -14.35 -2.34 -7.32
CA GLY A 167 -13.33 -1.30 -7.25
C GLY A 167 -11.94 -1.71 -7.77
N THR A 168 -11.67 -3.00 -7.98
CA THR A 168 -10.36 -3.49 -8.41
C THR A 168 -9.95 -2.91 -9.77
N LEU A 169 -10.90 -2.80 -10.72
CA LEU A 169 -10.65 -2.30 -12.07
C LEU A 169 -10.17 -0.84 -12.10
N HIS A 170 -10.49 -0.05 -11.07
CA HIS A 170 -10.09 1.36 -10.95
C HIS A 170 -9.02 1.56 -9.86
N SER A 171 -8.43 0.48 -9.33
CA SER A 171 -7.46 0.56 -8.25
C SER A 171 -6.06 0.87 -8.80
N ARG A 172 -5.31 1.73 -8.09
CA ARG A 172 -3.90 2.00 -8.39
C ARG A 172 -3.01 0.76 -8.22
N MET A 173 -3.34 -0.11 -7.25
CA MET A 173 -2.54 -1.28 -6.90
C MET A 173 -2.51 -2.33 -8.01
N PHE A 174 -3.67 -2.62 -8.63
CA PHE A 174 -3.80 -3.66 -9.65
C PHE A 174 -3.77 -3.12 -11.08
N GLN A 175 -3.54 -1.81 -11.26
CA GLN A 175 -3.60 -1.14 -12.57
C GLN A 175 -2.65 -1.75 -13.60
N ASN A 176 -1.46 -2.18 -13.17
CA ASN A 176 -0.42 -2.73 -14.05
C ASN A 176 -0.32 -4.26 -13.98
N PHE A 177 -1.31 -4.95 -13.38
CA PHE A 177 -1.28 -6.41 -13.30
C PHE A 177 -1.75 -7.02 -14.62
N PRO A 178 -1.05 -8.06 -15.13
CA PRO A 178 -1.54 -8.87 -16.25
C PRO A 178 -2.92 -9.48 -15.95
N ALA A 179 -3.80 -9.52 -16.96
CA ALA A 179 -5.18 -9.98 -16.79
C ALA A 179 -5.27 -11.46 -16.39
N ASP A 180 -4.37 -12.29 -16.92
CA ASP A 180 -4.21 -13.71 -16.55
C ASP A 180 -3.77 -13.86 -15.09
N LEU A 181 -2.84 -13.04 -14.61
CA LEU A 181 -2.43 -13.04 -13.20
C LEU A 181 -3.58 -12.61 -12.28
N LEU A 182 -4.38 -11.61 -12.67
CA LEU A 182 -5.58 -11.24 -11.92
C LEU A 182 -6.61 -12.39 -11.89
N LEU A 183 -6.77 -13.11 -12.99
CA LEU A 183 -7.64 -14.28 -13.04
C LEU A 183 -7.13 -15.40 -12.13
N SER A 184 -5.85 -15.74 -12.19
CA SER A 184 -5.22 -16.71 -11.30
C SER A 184 -5.37 -16.31 -9.83
N LEU A 185 -5.14 -15.04 -9.49
CA LEU A 185 -5.38 -14.52 -8.14
C LEU A 185 -6.84 -14.68 -7.69
N ALA A 186 -7.80 -14.62 -8.62
CA ALA A 186 -9.23 -14.75 -8.31
C ALA A 186 -9.68 -16.20 -8.04
N ILE A 187 -8.98 -17.20 -8.59
CA ILE A 187 -9.44 -18.60 -8.58
C ILE A 187 -8.48 -19.54 -7.84
N GLU A 188 -7.17 -19.26 -7.87
CA GLU A 188 -6.14 -20.10 -7.29
C GLU A 188 -5.76 -19.65 -5.87
N PRO A 189 -5.44 -20.58 -4.95
CA PRO A 189 -5.02 -20.26 -3.60
C PRO A 189 -3.57 -19.75 -3.55
N LEU A 190 -3.37 -18.50 -4.00
CA LEU A 190 -2.05 -17.88 -4.17
C LEU A 190 -1.63 -16.95 -3.03
N THR A 191 -2.56 -16.57 -2.14
CA THR A 191 -2.26 -15.64 -1.04
C THR A 191 -2.12 -16.35 0.30
N ALA A 192 -0.99 -16.14 0.97
CA ALA A 192 -0.63 -16.82 2.20
C ALA A 192 -1.13 -16.06 3.42
N ASN A 193 -2.04 -16.66 4.18
CA ASN A 193 -2.63 -16.05 5.37
C ASN A 193 -2.02 -16.67 6.63
N TYR A 194 -1.50 -15.82 7.51
CA TYR A 194 -0.86 -16.17 8.78
C TYR A 194 -1.22 -15.18 9.90
N HIS A 195 -2.52 -14.91 10.06
CA HIS A 195 -3.03 -14.00 11.08
C HIS A 195 -4.17 -14.66 11.88
N LYS A 196 -4.40 -14.12 13.09
CA LYS A 196 -5.53 -14.51 13.94
C LYS A 196 -6.67 -13.51 13.85
N TRP A 197 -6.38 -12.30 13.41
CA TRP A 197 -7.26 -11.14 13.48
C TRP A 197 -7.48 -10.60 12.09
N SER A 198 -8.71 -10.19 11.80
CA SER A 198 -9.09 -9.73 10.47
C SER A 198 -10.08 -8.58 10.59
N LEU A 199 -10.12 -7.69 9.60
CA LEU A 199 -11.13 -6.64 9.58
C LEU A 199 -12.41 -7.20 8.95
N SER A 200 -13.51 -7.27 9.70
CA SER A 200 -14.79 -7.70 9.13
C SER A 200 -15.30 -6.69 8.09
N MET A 201 -15.85 -7.18 6.97
CA MET A 201 -16.49 -6.32 5.96
C MET A 201 -17.67 -5.52 6.53
N LYS A 202 -18.33 -6.01 7.58
CA LYS A 202 -19.41 -5.29 8.28
C LYS A 202 -18.87 -4.07 9.05
N MET A 203 -17.67 -4.20 9.59
CA MET A 203 -17.02 -3.17 10.41
C MET A 203 -16.10 -2.27 9.59
N ALA A 204 -15.85 -2.62 8.31
CA ALA A 204 -15.11 -1.77 7.41
C ALA A 204 -15.95 -0.54 7.05
N ILE A 205 -15.79 0.53 7.83
CA ILE A 205 -16.50 1.79 7.65
C ILE A 205 -16.13 2.39 6.29
N LEU A 206 -17.11 2.92 5.56
CA LEU A 206 -16.88 3.60 4.26
C LEU A 206 -15.79 4.68 4.34
N SER A 207 -15.62 5.33 5.49
CA SER A 207 -14.56 6.31 5.76
C SER A 207 -13.16 5.72 5.66
N LEU A 208 -12.94 4.47 6.09
CA LEU A 208 -11.64 3.79 5.99
C LEU A 208 -11.21 3.67 4.53
N PHE A 209 -12.10 3.16 3.68
CA PHE A 209 -11.81 2.99 2.25
C PHE A 209 -11.70 4.31 1.51
N GLN A 210 -12.48 5.31 1.88
CA GLN A 210 -12.39 6.63 1.27
C GLN A 210 -11.04 7.28 1.60
N GLN A 211 -10.61 7.22 2.86
CA GLN A 211 -9.31 7.77 3.25
C GLN A 211 -8.14 7.03 2.58
N TRP A 212 -8.21 5.71 2.39
CA TRP A 212 -7.17 4.99 1.63
C TRP A 212 -7.17 5.31 0.13
N LYS A 213 -8.33 5.56 -0.47
CA LYS A 213 -8.41 5.99 -1.88
C LYS A 213 -7.81 7.39 -2.06
N ASP A 214 -8.06 8.27 -1.12
CA ASP A 214 -7.70 9.69 -1.17
C ASP A 214 -6.30 9.98 -0.63
N THR A 215 -5.53 8.96 -0.22
CA THR A 215 -4.16 9.10 0.29
C THR A 215 -3.18 8.17 -0.45
N SER A 216 -1.89 8.29 -0.13
CA SER A 216 -0.82 7.41 -0.58
C SER A 216 -0.75 6.05 0.15
N ILE A 217 -1.74 5.77 1.02
CA ILE A 217 -1.77 4.54 1.83
C ILE A 217 -2.23 3.37 0.97
N GLN A 218 -1.48 2.27 1.03
CA GLN A 218 -1.80 1.05 0.32
C GLN A 218 -1.68 -0.16 1.23
N CYS A 219 -2.63 -1.08 1.08
CA CYS A 219 -2.57 -2.42 1.63
C CYS A 219 -3.27 -3.35 0.65
N MET A 220 -2.69 -4.51 0.39
CA MET A 220 -3.44 -5.59 -0.23
C MET A 220 -4.37 -6.17 0.83
N ALA A 221 -5.49 -6.79 0.49
CA ALA A 221 -6.24 -7.62 1.42
C ALA A 221 -6.96 -8.70 0.62
N SER A 222 -6.65 -9.96 0.91
CA SER A 222 -7.52 -11.09 0.62
C SER A 222 -8.85 -10.93 1.34
N SER A 223 -9.93 -11.48 0.79
CA SER A 223 -11.19 -11.56 1.51
C SER A 223 -11.59 -13.01 1.63
N GLY A 224 -11.59 -13.52 2.87
CA GLY A 224 -11.94 -14.89 3.18
C GLY A 224 -13.45 -15.08 3.33
N ILE A 225 -13.98 -16.20 2.82
CA ILE A 225 -15.32 -16.70 3.14
C ILE A 225 -15.16 -17.78 4.22
N GLN A 226 -15.52 -17.48 5.47
CA GLN A 226 -15.71 -18.51 6.49
C GLN A 226 -17.11 -19.13 6.29
N ARG A 227 -17.20 -20.32 5.67
CA ARG A 227 -18.45 -21.10 5.67
C ARG A 227 -18.67 -21.65 7.08
N LYS A 228 -19.55 -21.02 7.86
CA LYS A 228 -20.10 -21.63 9.08
C LYS A 228 -20.95 -22.83 8.62
N ARG A 229 -20.57 -24.06 8.95
CA ARG A 229 -21.41 -25.24 8.74
C ARG A 229 -22.61 -25.14 9.68
N LEU A 230 -23.65 -24.44 9.26
CA LEU A 230 -24.99 -24.61 9.81
C LEU A 230 -25.60 -25.83 9.10
N MET A 231 -25.87 -26.87 9.89
CA MET A 231 -26.71 -27.97 9.46
C MET A 231 -28.07 -27.38 9.06
N SER A 232 -28.52 -27.68 7.84
CA SER A 232 -29.75 -27.24 7.16
C SER A 232 -29.72 -25.89 6.41
N GLY A 233 -29.93 -25.97 5.09
CA GLY A 233 -30.59 -24.94 4.26
C GLY A 233 -29.73 -23.85 3.60
N GLY A 234 -29.58 -23.94 2.27
CA GLY A 234 -29.37 -22.79 1.35
C GLY A 234 -28.06 -22.01 1.44
N HIS A 235 -27.05 -22.37 0.64
CA HIS A 235 -25.76 -21.68 0.61
C HIS A 235 -25.80 -20.43 -0.30
N ARG A 236 -25.70 -19.23 0.29
CA ARG A 236 -25.14 -18.04 -0.37
C ARG A 236 -23.88 -17.63 0.37
N ALA A 237 -22.74 -17.69 -0.31
CA ALA A 237 -21.44 -17.36 0.23
C ALA A 237 -21.11 -15.88 -0.06
N PHE A 238 -20.97 -15.06 0.98
CA PHE A 238 -20.55 -13.66 0.87
C PHE A 238 -19.15 -13.48 1.49
N PRO A 239 -18.29 -12.61 0.94
CA PRO A 239 -17.02 -12.26 1.58
C PRO A 239 -17.32 -11.56 2.93
N THR A 240 -16.80 -12.11 4.02
CA THR A 240 -17.16 -11.67 5.38
C THR A 240 -16.05 -10.84 6.05
N HIS A 241 -14.81 -10.96 5.58
CA HIS A 241 -13.62 -10.37 6.22
C HIS A 241 -12.57 -9.98 5.17
N LEU A 242 -11.78 -8.95 5.46
CA LEU A 242 -10.50 -8.61 4.81
C LEU A 242 -9.35 -9.17 5.64
N THR A 243 -8.43 -9.85 4.97
CA THR A 243 -7.38 -10.71 5.49
C THR A 243 -6.11 -10.46 4.66
N LEU A 244 -4.91 -10.52 5.21
CA LEU A 244 -3.66 -10.40 4.42
C LEU A 244 -2.80 -11.64 4.56
#